data_AF-A0A358IGP6-F1
#
_entry.id   AF-A0A358IGP6-F1
#
_cell.length_a   1.000
_cell.length_b   1.000
_cell.length_c   1.000
_cell.angle_alpha   90.00
_cell.angle_beta   90.00
_cell.angle_gamma   90.00
#
_symmetry.space_group_name_H-M   'P 1'
#
loop_
_entity.id
_entity.type
_entity.pdbx_description
1 polymer ?
#
loop_
_entity_poly.entity_id
_entity_poly.type
_entity_poly.pdbx_seq_one_letter_code
_entity_poly.pdbx_strand_id
1 'polypeptide(L)'
;MWVSAVSLILVIQGCEEVFTPPFKYASVEVLVTLPDGQGVQDVPLVLYTGTRHLGYAKTDSVGASRFEFVPEGDIGVSSAPTRYFFAAEHPDGYYRTFRVEEGDMVYVEFQYEDARSSIEVSVRDQDAAPVSGLAVELYTSMGVVDRVTLPESGSVLFSELTPADYGVRVLGSGFCPLLPDGFVYRDGLIVSLRQNFEIEIVLPPCVISP
;
A
#
# COMPACT_ATOMS: atom_id res chain seq x y z
N MET A 1 45.04 -27.46 83.91
CA MET A 1 43.87 -27.94 83.15
C MET A 1 43.13 -26.69 82.66
N TRP A 2 43.60 -25.98 81.62
CA TRP A 2 43.35 -26.20 80.18
C TRP A 2 41.89 -26.56 79.86
N VAL A 3 41.13 -25.61 79.32
CA VAL A 3 40.34 -25.80 78.08
C VAL A 3 40.27 -24.46 77.33
N SER A 4 40.78 -24.49 76.10
CA SER A 4 40.79 -23.40 75.12
C SER A 4 39.39 -23.05 74.62
N ALA A 5 39.10 -21.75 74.47
CA ALA A 5 37.94 -21.27 73.73
C ALA A 5 38.25 -21.34 72.22
N VAL A 6 37.64 -22.31 71.53
CA VAL A 6 37.73 -22.44 70.07
C VAL A 6 36.75 -21.46 69.43
N SER A 7 37.29 -20.49 68.69
CA SER A 7 36.53 -19.63 67.79
C SER A 7 36.02 -20.43 66.60
N LEU A 8 34.71 -20.44 66.39
CA LEU A 8 34.08 -21.01 65.20
C LEU A 8 33.67 -19.86 64.28
N ILE A 9 34.52 -19.54 63.30
CA ILE A 9 34.19 -18.59 62.22
C ILE A 9 33.40 -19.39 61.18
N LEU A 10 32.09 -19.14 61.11
CA LEU A 10 31.22 -19.61 60.03
C LEU A 10 31.51 -18.77 58.77
N VAL A 11 32.28 -19.34 57.84
CA VAL A 11 32.40 -18.81 56.49
C VAL A 11 31.20 -19.32 55.69
N ILE A 12 30.14 -18.53 55.61
CA ILE A 12 29.06 -18.75 54.66
C ILE A 12 29.62 -18.29 53.31
N GLN A 13 30.16 -19.23 52.53
CA GLN A 13 30.48 -18.96 51.13
C GLN A 13 29.15 -18.68 50.42
N GLY A 14 28.98 -17.43 49.99
CA GLY A 14 27.95 -17.08 49.04
C GLY A 14 28.17 -17.93 47.79
N CYS A 15 27.18 -18.74 47.44
CA CYS A 15 27.02 -19.17 46.06
C CYS A 15 26.66 -17.90 45.28
N GLU A 16 27.66 -17.19 44.77
CA GLU A 16 27.42 -16.22 43.70
C GLU A 16 26.74 -17.00 42.58
N GLU A 17 25.51 -16.64 42.30
CA GLU A 17 24.72 -17.19 41.22
C GLU A 17 25.53 -17.05 39.92
N VAL A 18 26.08 -18.16 39.44
CA VAL A 18 26.56 -18.31 38.07
C VAL A 18 25.33 -18.43 37.17
N PHE A 19 24.47 -17.41 37.21
CA PHE A 19 23.43 -17.20 36.22
C PHE A 19 23.96 -16.09 35.31
N THR A 20 24.55 -16.49 34.18
CA THR A 20 24.62 -15.57 33.05
C THR A 20 23.20 -15.08 32.80
N PRO A 21 22.94 -13.75 32.83
CA PRO A 21 21.62 -13.25 32.50
C PRO A 21 21.20 -13.85 31.14
N PRO A 22 19.94 -14.30 31.00
CA PRO A 22 19.50 -14.88 29.74
C PRO A 22 19.70 -13.85 28.65
N PHE A 23 20.25 -14.26 27.50
CA PHE A 23 20.35 -13.40 26.32
C PHE A 23 18.97 -12.82 26.01
N LYS A 24 18.79 -11.51 26.18
CA LYS A 24 17.57 -10.77 25.89
C LYS A 24 17.68 -10.19 24.49
N TYR A 25 17.05 -10.86 23.54
CA TYR A 25 16.91 -10.23 22.24
C TYR A 25 16.00 -9.01 22.32
N ALA A 26 16.26 -8.04 21.46
CA ALA A 26 15.35 -6.93 21.25
C ALA A 26 14.16 -7.35 20.37
N SER A 27 13.18 -6.47 20.29
CA SER A 27 12.08 -6.55 19.34
C SER A 27 11.90 -5.23 18.61
N VAL A 28 11.48 -5.32 17.36
CA VAL A 28 11.19 -4.16 16.51
C VAL A 28 9.74 -4.22 16.09
N GLU A 29 8.96 -3.24 16.51
CA GLU A 29 7.59 -3.02 16.06
C GLU A 29 7.60 -2.02 14.91
N VAL A 30 6.92 -2.37 13.83
CA VAL A 30 6.84 -1.57 12.61
C VAL A 30 5.39 -1.20 12.40
N LEU A 31 5.14 0.09 12.14
CA LEU A 31 3.83 0.60 11.80
C LEU A 31 3.91 1.35 10.46
N VAL A 32 2.98 1.04 9.55
CA VAL A 32 2.85 1.71 8.25
C VAL A 32 1.48 2.36 8.18
N THR A 33 1.45 3.69 8.06
CA THR A 33 0.19 4.47 8.09
C THR A 33 0.04 5.39 6.89
N LEU A 34 -1.22 5.70 6.57
CA LEU A 34 -1.61 6.82 5.73
C LEU A 34 -1.63 8.13 6.53
N PRO A 35 -1.73 9.32 5.86
CA PRO A 35 -1.73 10.61 6.56
C PRO A 35 -2.90 10.81 7.52
N ASP A 36 -3.98 10.05 7.37
CA ASP A 36 -5.13 10.05 8.27
C ASP A 36 -4.99 9.06 9.45
N GLY A 37 -3.85 8.36 9.54
CA GLY A 37 -3.54 7.38 10.57
C GLY A 37 -4.05 5.97 10.30
N GLN A 38 -4.72 5.72 9.17
CA GLN A 38 -5.13 4.36 8.81
C GLN A 38 -3.92 3.48 8.52
N GLY A 39 -3.94 2.24 9.02
CA GLY A 39 -2.90 1.25 8.76
C GLY A 39 -2.94 0.71 7.33
N VAL A 40 -1.77 0.51 6.73
CA VAL A 40 -1.65 -0.08 5.40
C VAL A 40 -1.31 -1.56 5.52
N GLN A 41 -2.24 -2.43 5.09
CA GLN A 41 -2.08 -3.89 5.16
C GLN A 41 -1.16 -4.44 4.05
N ASP A 42 -0.55 -5.59 4.33
CA ASP A 42 0.22 -6.41 3.39
C ASP A 42 1.48 -5.74 2.82
N VAL A 43 1.97 -4.69 3.47
CA VAL A 43 3.22 -4.02 3.12
C VAL A 43 4.38 -4.97 3.39
N PRO A 44 5.18 -5.35 2.38
CA PRO A 44 6.34 -6.22 2.58
C PRO A 44 7.42 -5.50 3.38
N LEU A 45 7.94 -6.17 4.40
CA LEU A 45 8.99 -5.67 5.28
C LEU A 45 10.20 -6.60 5.26
N VAL A 46 11.40 -6.02 5.33
CA VAL A 46 12.66 -6.75 5.51
C VAL A 46 13.42 -6.13 6.68
N LEU A 47 13.73 -6.95 7.68
CA LEU A 47 14.69 -6.60 8.72
C LEU A 47 16.09 -6.97 8.23
N TYR A 48 17.07 -6.08 8.36
CA TYR A 48 18.43 -6.31 7.86
C TYR A 48 19.50 -5.72 8.78
N THR A 49 20.74 -6.18 8.60
CA THR A 49 21.96 -5.59 9.16
C THR A 49 23.02 -5.52 8.07
N GLY A 50 23.54 -4.33 7.79
CA GLY A 50 24.38 -4.10 6.61
C GLY A 50 23.69 -4.57 5.32
N THR A 51 24.24 -5.62 4.68
CA THR A 51 23.67 -6.25 3.47
C THR A 51 22.94 -7.56 3.73
N ARG A 52 22.86 -8.01 4.99
CA ARG A 52 22.27 -9.30 5.36
C ARG A 52 20.82 -9.11 5.79
N HIS A 53 19.91 -9.85 5.15
CA HIS A 53 18.53 -9.95 5.61
C HIS A 53 18.45 -10.87 6.84
N LEU A 54 17.75 -10.41 7.86
CA LEU A 54 17.53 -11.11 9.13
C LEU A 54 16.13 -11.70 9.21
N GLY A 55 15.15 -11.05 8.60
CA GLY A 55 13.76 -11.50 8.61
C GLY A 55 12.91 -10.83 7.55
N TYR A 56 11.78 -11.44 7.26
CA TYR A 56 10.76 -10.93 6.36
C TYR A 56 9.42 -10.94 7.09
N ALA A 57 8.63 -9.90 6.89
CA ALA A 57 7.29 -9.83 7.44
C ALA A 57 6.35 -9.09 6.48
N LYS A 58 5.07 -9.06 6.83
CA LYS A 58 4.08 -8.18 6.23
C LYS A 58 3.31 -7.48 7.34
N THR A 59 2.80 -6.29 7.04
CA THR A 59 1.86 -5.62 7.94
C THR A 59 0.50 -6.31 7.94
N ASP A 60 -0.15 -6.30 9.09
CA ASP A 60 -1.52 -6.79 9.27
C ASP A 60 -2.57 -5.74 8.88
N SER A 61 -3.84 -6.00 9.21
CA SER A 61 -4.96 -5.10 8.88
C SER A 61 -4.92 -3.74 9.57
N VAL A 62 -4.10 -3.56 10.61
CA VAL A 62 -3.88 -2.26 11.26
C VAL A 62 -2.55 -1.63 10.85
N GLY A 63 -1.87 -2.18 9.84
CA GLY A 63 -0.61 -1.67 9.33
C GLY A 63 0.59 -2.02 10.22
N ALA A 64 0.44 -2.92 11.19
CA ALA A 64 1.47 -3.26 12.15
C ALA A 64 2.17 -4.58 11.82
N SER A 65 3.42 -4.70 12.24
CA SER A 65 4.17 -5.96 12.21
C SER A 65 5.24 -5.96 13.30
N ARG A 66 5.67 -7.13 13.76
CA ARG A 66 6.70 -7.24 14.80
C ARG A 66 7.77 -8.25 14.42
N PHE A 67 9.02 -7.84 14.54
CA PHE A 67 10.17 -8.73 14.51
C PHE A 67 10.60 -9.05 15.94
N GLU A 68 10.65 -10.34 16.26
CA GLU A 68 11.19 -10.85 17.51
C GLU A 68 12.64 -11.32 17.31
N PHE A 69 13.36 -11.50 18.42
CA PHE A 69 14.71 -12.05 18.41
C PHE A 69 15.73 -11.20 17.64
N VAL A 70 15.59 -9.87 17.70
CA VAL A 70 16.47 -8.93 16.99
C VAL A 70 17.81 -8.83 17.75
N PRO A 71 18.95 -9.07 17.08
CA PRO A 71 20.26 -8.95 17.71
C PRO A 71 20.60 -7.49 17.98
N GLU A 72 21.47 -7.26 18.97
CA GLU A 72 22.05 -5.94 19.21
C GLU A 72 22.91 -5.47 18.02
N GLY A 73 23.02 -4.14 17.88
CA GLY A 73 23.86 -3.49 16.88
C GLY A 73 23.10 -2.57 15.94
N ASP A 74 23.71 -2.26 14.80
CA ASP A 74 23.13 -1.39 13.79
C ASP A 74 22.20 -2.21 12.87
N ILE A 75 20.91 -1.88 12.94
CA ILE A 75 19.80 -2.60 12.30
C ILE A 75 19.08 -1.65 11.35
N GLY A 76 18.44 -2.20 10.33
CA GLY A 76 17.49 -1.47 9.52
C GLY A 76 16.23 -2.27 9.22
N VAL A 77 15.16 -1.54 8.93
CA VAL A 77 13.94 -2.07 8.35
C VAL A 77 13.74 -1.40 7.01
N SER A 78 13.46 -2.18 5.98
CA SER A 78 12.97 -1.67 4.70
C SER A 78 11.53 -2.07 4.49
N SER A 79 10.75 -1.17 3.89
CA SER A 79 9.41 -1.46 3.38
C SER A 79 9.42 -1.38 1.85
N ALA A 80 8.39 -1.94 1.21
CA ALA A 80 8.22 -1.89 -0.24
C ALA A 80 6.81 -1.42 -0.60
N PRO A 81 6.63 -0.74 -1.76
CA PRO A 81 5.31 -0.32 -2.18
C PRO A 81 4.39 -1.52 -2.41
N THR A 82 3.10 -1.30 -2.20
CA THR A 82 2.05 -2.23 -2.59
C THR A 82 1.46 -1.79 -3.93
N ARG A 83 0.32 -2.38 -4.34
CA ARG A 83 -0.36 -2.00 -5.59
C ARG A 83 -0.78 -0.52 -5.60
N TYR A 84 -1.30 -0.05 -4.48
CA TYR A 84 -1.92 1.28 -4.38
C TYR A 84 -1.27 2.18 -3.34
N PHE A 85 -0.38 1.66 -2.51
CA PHE A 85 0.19 2.43 -1.42
C PHE A 85 1.71 2.51 -1.55
N PHE A 86 2.23 3.74 -1.47
CA PHE A 86 3.64 4.07 -1.71
C PHE A 86 4.16 4.90 -0.55
N ALA A 87 5.46 4.82 -0.24
CA ALA A 87 6.06 5.70 0.76
C ALA A 87 5.93 7.18 0.35
N ALA A 88 5.51 8.02 1.29
CA ALA A 88 5.30 9.46 1.07
C ALA A 88 6.60 10.18 0.70
N GLU A 89 7.71 9.77 1.33
CA GLU A 89 9.05 10.22 1.00
C GLU A 89 9.65 9.29 -0.06
N HIS A 90 9.96 9.81 -1.26
CA HIS A 90 10.61 9.03 -2.32
C HIS A 90 11.97 9.63 -2.69
N PRO A 91 13.06 8.84 -2.75
CA PRO A 91 13.14 7.38 -2.58
C PRO A 91 13.38 6.91 -1.13
N ASP A 92 13.66 7.81 -0.19
CA ASP A 92 14.22 7.46 1.12
C ASP A 92 13.18 6.97 2.15
N GLY A 93 11.88 7.16 1.88
CA GLY A 93 10.80 6.73 2.76
C GLY A 93 10.62 5.22 2.86
N TYR A 94 11.40 4.41 2.15
CA TYR A 94 11.36 2.96 2.23
C TYR A 94 12.34 2.36 3.23
N TYR A 95 13.23 3.13 3.83
CA TYR A 95 14.27 2.60 4.72
C TYR A 95 14.35 3.39 6.03
N ARG A 96 14.55 2.67 7.13
CA ARG A 96 14.88 3.25 8.44
C ARG A 96 16.01 2.43 9.05
N THR A 97 17.04 3.10 9.55
CA THR A 97 18.17 2.48 10.24
C THR A 97 18.29 3.04 11.64
N PHE A 98 18.62 2.19 12.61
CA PHE A 98 18.68 2.51 14.02
C PHE A 98 19.64 1.56 14.72
N ARG A 99 20.04 1.91 15.94
CA ARG A 99 20.85 1.06 16.80
C ARG A 99 19.96 0.41 17.84
N VAL A 100 20.22 -0.85 18.14
CA VAL A 100 19.45 -1.66 19.08
C VAL A 100 20.37 -2.22 20.15
N GLU A 101 19.94 -2.17 21.40
CA GLU A 101 20.59 -2.81 22.56
C GLU A 101 19.78 -4.00 23.06
N GLU A 102 20.41 -4.81 23.92
CA GLU A 102 19.84 -6.03 24.47
C GLU A 102 18.54 -5.75 25.27
N GLY A 103 17.43 -6.35 24.83
CA GLY A 103 16.11 -6.19 25.46
C GLY A 103 15.31 -4.96 25.04
N ASP A 104 15.78 -4.19 24.05
CA ASP A 104 15.05 -3.03 23.53
C ASP A 104 13.71 -3.39 22.88
N MET A 105 12.79 -2.43 22.93
CA MET A 105 11.57 -2.42 22.12
C MET A 105 11.60 -1.16 21.26
N VAL A 106 11.96 -1.32 19.98
CA VAL A 106 12.10 -0.21 19.04
C VAL A 106 10.83 -0.09 18.20
N TYR A 107 10.35 1.15 18.05
CA TYR A 107 9.22 1.48 17.19
C TYR A 107 9.72 2.17 15.92
N VAL A 108 9.28 1.66 14.77
CA VAL A 108 9.65 2.17 13.44
C VAL A 108 8.40 2.51 12.66
N GLU A 109 8.32 3.74 12.18
CA GLU A 109 7.18 4.21 11.41
C GLU A 109 7.53 4.49 9.95
N PHE A 110 6.63 4.10 9.06
CA PHE A 110 6.62 4.48 7.66
C PHE A 110 5.33 5.21 7.32
N GLN A 111 5.47 6.38 6.69
CA GLN A 111 4.34 7.14 6.19
C GLN A 111 4.14 6.84 4.71
N TYR A 112 2.96 6.36 4.36
CA TYR A 112 2.56 5.98 3.02
C TYR A 112 1.47 6.92 2.51
N GLU A 113 1.28 6.96 1.20
CA GLU A 113 0.18 7.64 0.53
C GLU A 113 -0.65 6.64 -0.27
N ASP A 114 -1.95 6.89 -0.32
CA ASP A 114 -2.86 6.18 -1.21
C ASP A 114 -2.76 6.79 -2.62
N ALA A 115 -2.37 5.98 -3.59
CA ALA A 115 -2.21 6.35 -4.99
C ALA A 115 -3.47 6.16 -5.82
N ARG A 116 -4.53 5.56 -5.26
CA ARG A 116 -5.76 5.27 -5.99
C ARG A 116 -6.31 6.54 -6.60
N SER A 117 -6.57 6.42 -7.89
CA SER A 117 -7.12 7.49 -8.70
C SER A 117 -8.45 7.06 -9.28
N SER A 118 -9.17 8.02 -9.83
CA SER A 118 -10.47 7.75 -10.44
C SER A 118 -10.67 8.55 -11.72
N ILE A 119 -11.48 8.00 -12.63
CA ILE A 119 -11.97 8.66 -13.83
C ILE A 119 -13.49 8.54 -13.83
N GLU A 120 -14.18 9.66 -13.70
CA GLU A 120 -15.60 9.77 -13.99
C GLU A 120 -15.80 10.12 -15.47
N VAL A 121 -16.64 9.34 -16.14
CA VAL A 121 -16.96 9.49 -17.55
C VAL A 121 -18.44 9.79 -17.67
N SER A 122 -18.77 10.97 -18.19
CA SER A 122 -20.12 11.35 -18.57
C SER A 122 -20.29 11.27 -20.08
N VAL A 123 -21.35 10.62 -20.54
CA VAL A 123 -21.65 10.45 -21.96
C VAL A 123 -22.95 11.15 -22.29
N ARG A 124 -22.87 12.10 -23.22
CA ARG A 124 -23.97 12.96 -23.62
C ARG A 124 -24.23 12.84 -25.12
N ASP A 125 -25.46 13.09 -25.56
CA ASP A 125 -25.75 13.34 -26.96
C ASP A 125 -25.52 14.82 -27.34
N GLN A 126 -25.83 15.19 -28.58
CA GLN A 126 -25.65 16.55 -29.09
C GLN A 126 -26.56 17.59 -28.43
N ASP A 127 -27.65 17.15 -27.78
CA ASP A 127 -28.59 17.99 -27.05
C ASP A 127 -28.25 18.05 -25.54
N ALA A 128 -27.07 17.55 -25.16
CA ALA A 128 -26.58 17.41 -23.80
C ALA A 128 -27.43 16.48 -22.90
N ALA A 129 -28.25 15.61 -23.49
CA ALA A 129 -28.99 14.60 -22.75
C ALA A 129 -28.08 13.41 -22.39
N PRO A 130 -28.26 12.78 -21.21
CA PRO A 130 -27.51 11.58 -20.83
C PRO A 130 -27.81 10.42 -21.78
N VAL A 131 -26.75 9.68 -22.16
CA VAL A 131 -26.88 8.47 -22.97
C VAL A 131 -26.73 7.24 -22.09
N SER A 132 -27.67 6.30 -22.21
CA SER A 132 -27.68 5.05 -21.43
C SER A 132 -27.64 3.81 -22.33
N GLY A 133 -27.33 2.65 -21.75
CA GLY A 133 -27.38 1.35 -22.42
C GLY A 133 -26.23 1.03 -23.39
N LEU A 134 -25.34 1.99 -23.67
CA LEU A 134 -24.09 1.73 -24.40
C LEU A 134 -22.98 1.26 -23.47
N ALA A 135 -22.05 0.45 -24.00
CA ALA A 135 -20.91 -0.02 -23.23
C ALA A 135 -19.76 1.01 -23.26
N VAL A 136 -19.15 1.25 -22.11
CA VAL A 136 -17.96 2.08 -21.95
C VAL A 136 -16.82 1.18 -21.48
N GLU A 137 -15.70 1.27 -22.15
CA GLU A 137 -14.48 0.54 -21.81
C GLU A 137 -13.40 1.52 -21.38
N LEU A 138 -12.82 1.27 -20.21
CA LEU A 138 -11.55 1.84 -19.79
C LEU A 138 -10.44 0.90 -20.25
N TYR A 139 -9.40 1.43 -20.88
CA TYR A 139 -8.28 0.63 -21.39
C TYR A 139 -6.94 1.33 -21.22
N THR A 140 -5.88 0.55 -21.35
CA THR A 140 -4.49 1.04 -21.48
C THR A 140 -3.86 0.40 -22.71
N SER A 141 -2.59 0.69 -22.97
CA SER A 141 -1.81 0.01 -24.01
C SER A 141 -1.71 -1.52 -23.81
N MET A 142 -1.99 -2.02 -22.60
CA MET A 142 -2.02 -3.45 -22.30
C MET A 142 -3.36 -4.12 -22.61
N GLY A 143 -4.42 -3.35 -22.88
CA GLY A 143 -5.76 -3.86 -23.18
C GLY A 143 -6.85 -3.23 -22.33
N VAL A 144 -8.06 -3.80 -22.42
CA VAL A 144 -9.23 -3.36 -21.65
C VAL A 144 -9.02 -3.67 -20.17
N VAL A 145 -9.16 -2.65 -19.33
CA VAL A 145 -9.06 -2.73 -17.87
C VAL A 145 -10.42 -3.05 -17.27
N ASP A 146 -11.46 -2.34 -17.72
CA ASP A 146 -12.81 -2.53 -17.24
C ASP A 146 -13.84 -2.18 -18.33
N ARG A 147 -15.05 -2.74 -18.21
CA ARG A 147 -16.16 -2.53 -19.12
C ARG A 147 -17.47 -2.44 -18.36
N VAL A 148 -18.17 -1.32 -18.51
CA VAL A 148 -19.44 -1.03 -17.84
C VAL A 148 -20.50 -0.61 -18.85
N THR A 149 -21.75 -0.96 -18.61
CA THR A 149 -22.89 -0.44 -19.40
C THR A 149 -23.40 0.84 -18.77
N LEU A 150 -23.59 1.89 -19.57
CA LEU A 150 -24.03 3.19 -19.07
C LEU A 150 -25.41 3.10 -18.41
N PRO A 151 -25.52 3.56 -17.15
CA PRO A 151 -26.80 3.67 -16.47
C PRO A 151 -27.62 4.84 -17.04
N GLU A 152 -28.85 5.02 -16.56
CA GLU A 152 -29.74 6.12 -17.00
C GLU A 152 -29.17 7.52 -16.74
N SER A 153 -28.27 7.68 -15.77
CA SER A 153 -27.58 8.95 -15.53
C SER A 153 -26.62 9.35 -16.65
N GLY A 154 -26.22 8.39 -17.50
CA GLY A 154 -25.22 8.57 -18.54
C GLY A 154 -23.80 8.75 -18.03
N SER A 155 -23.53 8.43 -16.76
CA SER A 155 -22.20 8.58 -16.16
C SER A 155 -21.76 7.32 -15.42
N VAL A 156 -20.46 7.04 -15.45
CA VAL A 156 -19.82 5.92 -14.75
C VAL A 156 -18.51 6.39 -14.08
N LEU A 157 -18.21 5.86 -12.90
CA LEU A 157 -16.97 6.11 -12.18
C LEU A 157 -16.09 4.85 -12.22
N PHE A 158 -14.90 4.98 -12.80
CA PHE A 158 -13.82 4.00 -12.66
C PHE A 158 -12.93 4.42 -11.49
N SER A 159 -12.86 3.60 -10.44
CA SER A 159 -12.08 3.88 -9.23
C SER A 159 -10.92 2.89 -9.05
N GLU A 160 -10.09 3.13 -8.04
CA GLU A 160 -8.94 2.30 -7.70
C GLU A 160 -7.93 2.14 -8.85
N LEU A 161 -7.73 3.20 -9.64
CA LEU A 161 -6.80 3.19 -10.75
C LEU A 161 -5.37 3.37 -10.25
N THR A 162 -4.45 2.53 -10.73
CA THR A 162 -3.01 2.70 -10.57
C THR A 162 -2.49 3.73 -11.56
N PRO A 163 -1.36 4.42 -11.29
CA PRO A 163 -0.77 5.34 -12.25
C PRO A 163 -0.46 4.68 -13.60
N ALA A 164 -1.05 5.20 -14.67
CA ALA A 164 -0.86 4.74 -16.05
C ALA A 164 -1.42 5.76 -17.05
N ASP A 165 -1.17 5.52 -18.34
CA ASP A 165 -1.86 6.21 -19.44
C ASP A 165 -3.12 5.43 -19.82
N TYR A 166 -4.27 6.05 -19.57
CA TYR A 166 -5.58 5.47 -19.83
C TYR A 166 -6.24 6.07 -21.08
N GLY A 167 -7.08 5.26 -21.70
CA GLY A 167 -8.06 5.69 -22.67
C GLY A 167 -9.45 5.21 -22.26
N VAL A 168 -10.48 5.94 -22.67
CA VAL A 168 -11.88 5.55 -22.50
C VAL A 168 -12.54 5.53 -23.86
N ARG A 169 -13.33 4.49 -24.16
CA ARG A 169 -14.16 4.43 -25.37
C ARG A 169 -15.58 4.01 -25.09
N VAL A 170 -16.52 4.67 -25.75
CA VAL A 170 -17.94 4.32 -25.79
C VAL A 170 -18.18 3.51 -27.05
N LEU A 171 -18.67 2.28 -26.89
CA LEU A 171 -18.95 1.37 -27.99
C LEU A 171 -20.38 1.56 -28.50
N GLY A 172 -20.51 1.56 -29.82
CA GLY A 172 -21.78 1.54 -30.50
C GLY A 172 -22.52 0.21 -30.27
N SER A 173 -23.82 0.25 -30.52
CA SER A 173 -24.74 -0.86 -30.43
C SER A 173 -25.59 -0.96 -31.71
N GLY A 174 -26.45 -1.98 -31.82
CA GLY A 174 -27.38 -2.08 -32.95
C GLY A 174 -28.32 -0.88 -33.10
N PHE A 175 -28.68 -0.22 -31.99
CA PHE A 175 -29.56 0.97 -31.99
C PHE A 175 -28.80 2.29 -32.12
N CYS A 176 -27.48 2.29 -31.84
CA CYS A 176 -26.60 3.43 -32.06
C CYS A 176 -25.23 2.94 -32.54
N PRO A 177 -25.05 2.71 -33.86
CA PRO A 177 -23.86 2.04 -34.37
C PRO A 177 -22.57 2.88 -34.35
N LEU A 178 -22.60 4.14 -33.89
CA LEU A 178 -21.45 5.07 -33.80
C LEU A 178 -20.50 4.99 -35.01
N LEU A 179 -21.05 5.27 -36.20
CA LEU A 179 -20.34 5.10 -37.47
C LEU A 179 -19.25 6.19 -37.69
N PRO A 180 -18.18 5.89 -38.45
CA PRO A 180 -17.90 4.61 -39.12
C PRO A 180 -17.19 3.58 -38.23
N ASP A 181 -16.55 4.02 -37.14
CA ASP A 181 -15.60 3.20 -36.38
C ASP A 181 -16.28 2.26 -35.38
N GLY A 182 -17.55 2.48 -35.07
CA GLY A 182 -18.29 1.71 -34.08
C GLY A 182 -18.03 2.15 -32.64
N PHE A 183 -17.27 3.23 -32.42
CA PHE A 183 -16.98 3.77 -31.09
C PHE A 183 -16.53 5.24 -31.14
N VAL A 184 -16.62 5.91 -29.99
CA VAL A 184 -16.04 7.25 -29.75
C VAL A 184 -15.11 7.13 -28.54
N TYR A 185 -13.94 7.76 -28.58
CA TYR A 185 -12.93 7.58 -27.54
C TYR A 185 -12.25 8.87 -27.12
N ARG A 186 -11.59 8.81 -25.96
CA ARG A 186 -10.69 9.83 -25.43
C ARG A 186 -9.46 9.15 -24.85
N ASP A 187 -8.31 9.41 -25.46
CA ASP A 187 -6.99 8.88 -25.08
C ASP A 187 -6.14 9.92 -24.35
N GLY A 188 -4.96 9.49 -23.86
CA GLY A 188 -3.96 10.36 -23.26
C GLY A 188 -4.35 10.84 -21.87
N LEU A 189 -5.18 10.04 -21.17
CA LEU A 189 -5.57 10.32 -19.79
C LEU A 189 -4.43 9.83 -18.88
N ILE A 190 -3.41 10.67 -18.73
CA ILE A 190 -2.26 10.38 -17.87
C ILE A 190 -2.72 10.51 -16.41
N VAL A 191 -3.06 9.37 -15.81
CA VAL A 191 -3.46 9.30 -14.41
C VAL A 191 -2.20 9.15 -13.55
N SER A 192 -1.94 10.16 -12.72
CA SER A 192 -0.90 10.11 -11.68
C SER A 192 -1.51 9.85 -10.30
N LEU A 193 -0.70 9.86 -9.24
CA LEU A 193 -1.15 9.60 -7.87
C LEU A 193 -2.27 10.56 -7.44
N ARG A 194 -3.34 10.01 -6.84
CA ARG A 194 -4.44 10.77 -6.20
C ARG A 194 -5.19 11.71 -7.13
N GLN A 195 -5.36 11.34 -8.39
CA GLN A 195 -6.08 12.18 -9.35
C GLN A 195 -7.50 11.69 -9.55
N ASN A 196 -8.43 12.65 -9.52
CA ASN A 196 -9.81 12.44 -9.94
C ASN A 196 -9.99 13.21 -11.24
N PHE A 197 -10.25 12.48 -12.32
CA PHE A 197 -10.56 13.06 -13.62
C PHE A 197 -12.06 13.01 -13.84
N GLU A 198 -12.59 14.10 -14.36
CA GLU A 198 -13.93 14.14 -14.92
C GLU A 198 -13.79 14.39 -16.41
N ILE A 199 -14.34 13.50 -17.22
CA ILE A 199 -14.36 13.64 -18.67
C ILE A 199 -15.78 13.54 -19.19
N GLU A 200 -16.08 14.36 -20.20
CA GLU A 200 -17.29 14.26 -20.99
C GLU A 200 -16.96 13.74 -22.39
N ILE A 201 -17.78 12.81 -22.88
CA ILE A 201 -17.77 12.33 -24.27
C ILE A 201 -19.14 12.66 -24.87
N VAL A 202 -19.14 13.53 -25.88
CA VAL A 202 -20.33 13.85 -26.66
C VAL A 202 -20.40 12.93 -27.86
N LEU A 203 -21.49 12.16 -27.98
CA LEU A 203 -21.70 11.24 -29.08
C LEU A 203 -22.18 11.96 -30.34
N PRO A 204 -21.76 11.50 -31.54
CA PRO A 204 -22.41 11.88 -32.78
C PRO A 204 -23.87 11.39 -32.81
N PRO A 205 -24.69 11.86 -33.77
CA PRO A 205 -26.09 11.45 -33.86
C PRO A 205 -26.20 9.93 -34.01
N CYS A 206 -26.89 9.30 -33.08
CA CYS A 206 -27.29 7.90 -33.22
C CYS A 206 -28.37 7.80 -34.28
N VAL A 207 -28.05 7.24 -35.45
CA VAL A 207 -29.08 6.91 -36.44
C VAL A 207 -29.83 5.68 -35.91
N ILE A 208 -30.95 5.91 -35.22
CA ILE A 208 -31.86 4.84 -34.83
C ILE A 208 -32.47 4.32 -36.13
N SER A 209 -31.99 3.19 -36.64
CA SER A 209 -32.64 2.57 -37.80
C SER A 209 -34.01 2.04 -37.34
N PRO A 210 -35.12 2.46 -37.96
CA PRO A 210 -36.46 2.03 -37.58
C PRO A 210 -36.70 0.54 -37.84
#